data_AF-A0A368F0F4-F1
#
_entry.id   AF-A0A368F0F4-F1
#
_cell.length_a   1.000
_cell.length_b   1.000
_cell.length_c   1.000
_cell.angle_alpha   90.00
_cell.angle_beta   90.00
_cell.angle_gamma   90.00
#
_symmetry.space_group_name_H-M   'P 1'
#
loop_
_entity.id
_entity.type
_entity.pdbx_description
1 polymer ?
#
loop_
_entity_poly.entity_id
_entity_poly.type
_entity_poly.pdbx_seq_one_letter_code
_entity_poly.pdbx_strand_id
1 'polypeptide(L)'
;MFSFILAAGSVGASLLIWVFCGIWCGIGAYIYAELGTLITKSGGDYTYIMEAFGPFLGFLRFWIESMVVRPCARCIVGLTFAHYIIRPFYPTCDPPPWSTEILAGLMIGMPL
;
A
#
# COMPACT_ATOMS: atom_id res chain seq x y z
N MET A 1 -3.30 -8.78 9.34
CA MET A 1 -4.27 -9.90 9.17
C MET A 1 -5.03 -10.18 10.47
N PHE A 2 -4.35 -10.55 11.57
CA PHE A 2 -5.03 -10.91 12.83
C PHE A 2 -5.87 -9.77 13.46
N SER A 3 -5.38 -8.52 13.39
CA SER A 3 -6.10 -7.35 13.92
C SER A 3 -7.43 -7.05 13.20
N PHE A 4 -7.54 -7.45 11.93
CA PHE A 4 -8.75 -7.21 11.13
C PHE A 4 -9.90 -8.13 11.55
N ILE A 5 -9.59 -9.38 11.91
CA ILE A 5 -10.57 -10.34 12.42
C ILE A 5 -11.10 -9.89 13.79
N LEU A 6 -10.22 -9.35 14.65
CA LEU A 6 -10.59 -8.78 15.94
C LEU A 6 -11.51 -7.57 15.78
N ALA A 7 -11.25 -6.71 14.80
CA ALA A 7 -12.10 -5.55 14.48
C ALA A 7 -13.47 -5.96 13.89
N ALA A 8 -13.53 -7.00 13.06
CA ALA A 8 -14.76 -7.51 12.47
C ALA A 8 -15.62 -8.35 13.45
N GLY A 9 -15.06 -8.77 14.59
CA GLY A 9 -15.73 -9.53 15.64
C GLY A 9 -16.06 -10.99 15.30
N SER A 10 -15.94 -11.40 14.03
CA SER A 10 -16.18 -12.76 13.56
C SER A 10 -15.37 -13.09 12.31
N VAL A 11 -14.91 -14.34 12.20
CA VAL A 11 -14.19 -14.85 11.02
C VAL A 11 -15.06 -14.75 9.76
N GLY A 12 -16.36 -15.05 9.87
CA GLY A 12 -17.29 -14.95 8.74
C GLY A 12 -17.47 -13.52 8.23
N ALA A 13 -17.55 -12.55 9.14
CA ALA A 13 -17.64 -11.13 8.78
C ALA A 13 -16.37 -10.65 8.06
N SER A 14 -15.18 -11.11 8.48
CA SER A 14 -13.92 -10.74 7.83
C SER A 14 -13.82 -11.22 6.38
N LEU A 15 -14.34 -12.41 6.08
CA LEU A 15 -14.37 -12.95 4.71
C LEU A 15 -15.32 -12.15 3.81
N LEU A 16 -16.48 -11.74 4.32
CA LEU A 16 -17.42 -10.91 3.56
C LEU A 16 -16.79 -9.56 3.19
N ILE A 17 -16.16 -8.88 4.15
CA ILE A 17 -15.50 -7.59 3.87
C ILE A 17 -14.39 -7.75 2.83
N TRP A 18 -13.66 -8.87 2.87
CA TRP A 18 -12.62 -9.15 1.89
C TRP A 18 -13.19 -9.29 0.47
N VAL A 19 -14.29 -10.01 0.31
CA VAL A 19 -14.99 -10.16 -0.98
C VAL A 19 -15.53 -8.80 -1.46
N PHE A 20 -16.16 -8.01 -0.57
CA PHE A 20 -16.65 -6.68 -0.92
C PHE A 20 -15.52 -5.73 -1.36
N CYS A 21 -14.39 -5.75 -0.65
CA CYS A 21 -13.19 -4.99 -1.03
C CYS A 21 -12.69 -5.41 -2.42
N GLY A 22 -12.62 -6.72 -2.68
CA GLY A 22 -12.22 -7.26 -3.98
C GLY A 22 -13.13 -6.80 -5.13
N ILE A 23 -14.45 -6.84 -4.95
CA ILE A 23 -15.41 -6.36 -5.96
C ILE A 23 -15.22 -4.86 -6.21
N TRP A 24 -15.08 -4.06 -5.13
CA TRP A 24 -14.88 -2.61 -5.24
C TRP A 24 -13.58 -2.26 -5.99
N CYS A 25 -12.48 -2.94 -5.66
CA CYS A 25 -11.22 -2.80 -6.38
C CYS A 25 -11.34 -3.22 -7.85
N GLY A 26 -12.12 -4.27 -8.15
CA GLY A 26 -12.39 -4.70 -9.53
C GLY A 26 -13.13 -3.65 -10.36
N ILE A 27 -14.16 -3.02 -9.80
CA ILE A 27 -14.89 -1.92 -10.46
C ILE A 27 -13.95 -0.74 -10.73
N GLY A 28 -13.11 -0.38 -9.75
CA GLY A 28 -12.10 0.67 -9.93
C GLY A 28 -11.11 0.34 -11.06
N ALA A 29 -10.58 -0.88 -11.08
CA ALA A 29 -9.65 -1.33 -12.11
C ALA A 29 -10.27 -1.28 -13.52
N TYR A 30 -11.56 -1.60 -13.65
CA TYR A 30 -12.29 -1.51 -14.92
C TYR A 30 -12.34 -0.06 -15.45
N ILE A 31 -12.67 0.91 -14.60
CA ILE A 31 -12.70 2.34 -14.97
C ILE A 31 -11.29 2.83 -15.36
N TYR A 32 -10.26 2.43 -14.61
CA TYR A 32 -8.87 2.75 -14.95
C TYR A 32 -8.43 2.11 -16.27
N ALA A 33 -8.93 0.91 -16.61
CA ALA A 33 -8.67 0.27 -17.88
C ALA A 33 -9.30 1.05 -19.05
N GLU A 34 -10.56 1.46 -18.93
CA GLU A 34 -11.23 2.31 -19.94
C GLU A 34 -10.45 3.63 -20.14
N LEU A 35 -10.09 4.30 -19.04
CA LEU A 35 -9.32 5.55 -19.09
C LEU A 35 -7.94 5.36 -19.74
N GLY A 36 -7.27 4.24 -19.46
CA GLY A 36 -5.98 3.89 -20.06
C GLY A 36 -6.05 3.59 -21.55
N THR A 37 -7.21 3.11 -22.05
CA THR A 37 -7.41 2.96 -23.50
C THR A 37 -7.72 4.27 -24.22
N LEU A 38 -8.30 5.25 -23.53
CA LEU A 38 -8.64 6.56 -24.09
C LEU A 38 -7.44 7.51 -24.16
N ILE A 39 -6.56 7.49 -23.16
CA ILE A 39 -5.43 8.41 -23.04
C ILE A 39 -4.13 7.60 -23.09
N THR A 40 -3.62 7.35 -24.29
CA THR A 40 -2.37 6.60 -24.53
C THR A 40 -1.12 7.48 -24.40
N LYS A 41 -1.07 8.33 -23.36
CA LYS A 41 0.11 9.15 -23.06
C LYS A 41 0.87 8.54 -21.87
N SER A 42 2.19 8.41 -21.98
CA SER A 42 3.03 7.89 -20.89
C SER A 42 2.96 8.79 -19.65
N GLY A 43 2.74 8.20 -18.47
CA GLY A 43 2.74 8.90 -17.17
C GLY A 43 1.61 8.51 -16.20
N GLY A 44 0.70 7.61 -16.59
CA GLY A 44 -0.29 7.01 -15.70
C GLY A 44 -1.26 8.03 -15.09
N ASP A 45 -1.60 7.86 -13.81
CA ASP A 45 -2.54 8.73 -13.07
C ASP A 45 -2.23 10.23 -13.18
N TYR A 46 -0.94 10.59 -13.23
CA TYR A 46 -0.51 11.97 -13.37
C TYR A 46 -0.99 12.58 -14.68
N THR A 47 -0.86 11.82 -15.77
CA THR A 47 -1.22 12.29 -17.11
C THR A 47 -2.72 12.45 -17.26
N TYR A 48 -3.52 11.59 -16.64
CA TYR A 48 -4.98 11.73 -16.64
C TYR A 48 -5.43 13.02 -15.94
N ILE A 49 -4.83 13.32 -14.78
CA ILE A 49 -5.18 14.53 -14.00
C ILE A 49 -4.63 15.79 -14.67
N MET A 50 -3.47 15.71 -15.30
CA MET A 50 -2.88 16.83 -16.05
C MET A 50 -3.76 17.23 -17.24
N GLU A 51 -4.29 16.25 -17.99
CA GLU A 51 -5.17 16.52 -19.15
C GLU A 51 -6.54 17.09 -18.71
N ALA A 52 -7.10 16.60 -17.60
CA ALA A 52 -8.43 17.01 -17.14
C ALA A 52 -8.46 18.34 -16.34
N PHE A 53 -7.44 18.58 -15.52
CA PHE A 53 -7.44 19.67 -14.52
C PHE A 53 -6.24 20.64 -14.65
N GLY A 54 -5.31 20.39 -15.57
CA GLY A 54 -4.17 21.25 -15.83
C GLY A 54 -2.92 20.96 -14.98
N PRO A 55 -1.83 21.73 -15.19
CA PRO A 55 -0.49 21.38 -14.71
C PRO A 55 -0.31 21.47 -13.19
N PHE A 56 -1.05 22.35 -12.50
CA PHE A 56 -0.92 22.53 -11.05
C PHE A 56 -1.44 21.32 -10.26
N LEU A 57 -2.62 20.80 -10.63
CA LEU A 57 -3.22 19.64 -9.96
C LEU A 57 -2.48 18.34 -10.30
N GLY A 58 -1.92 18.23 -11.52
CA GLY A 58 -0.98 17.16 -11.85
C GLY A 58 0.22 17.16 -10.91
N PHE A 59 0.90 18.31 -10.74
CA PHE A 59 2.05 18.41 -9.83
C PHE A 59 1.69 18.01 -8.39
N LEU A 60 0.57 18.49 -7.86
CA LEU A 60 0.14 18.17 -6.50
C LEU A 60 -0.09 16.66 -6.32
N ARG A 61 -0.73 15.98 -7.30
CA ARG A 61 -0.93 14.53 -7.26
C ARG A 61 0.41 13.79 -7.23
N PHE A 62 1.36 14.18 -8.07
CA PHE A 62 2.70 13.59 -8.11
C PHE A 62 3.50 13.87 -6.83
N TRP A 63 3.37 15.07 -6.29
CA TRP A 63 4.00 15.48 -5.02
C TRP A 63 3.52 14.61 -3.86
N ILE A 64 2.20 14.45 -3.71
CA ILE A 64 1.62 13.61 -2.65
C ILE A 64 2.02 12.14 -2.85
N GLU A 65 2.00 11.65 -4.08
CA GLU A 65 2.43 10.29 -4.41
C GLU A 65 3.88 10.04 -3.99
N SER A 66 4.79 10.95 -4.33
CA SER A 66 6.22 10.82 -4.06
C SER A 66 6.59 11.02 -2.59
N MET A 67 5.98 12.00 -1.92
CA MET A 67 6.29 12.35 -0.52
C MET A 67 5.58 11.48 0.51
N VAL A 68 4.39 10.96 0.21
CA VAL A 68 3.57 10.25 1.20
C VAL A 68 3.34 8.80 0.79
N VAL A 69 2.70 8.57 -0.36
CA VAL A 69 2.21 7.23 -0.72
C VAL A 69 3.35 6.23 -0.89
N ARG A 70 4.37 6.59 -1.68
CA ARG A 70 5.53 5.73 -1.96
C ARG A 70 6.38 5.40 -0.73
N PRO A 71 6.79 6.37 0.13
CA PRO A 71 7.54 6.05 1.35
C PRO A 71 6.69 5.29 2.37
N CYS A 72 5.41 5.61 2.55
CA CYS A 72 4.54 4.86 3.45
C CYS A 72 4.40 3.39 3.01
N ALA A 73 4.20 3.13 1.71
CA ALA A 73 4.11 1.77 1.18
C ALA A 73 5.39 0.97 1.44
N ARG A 74 6.57 1.57 1.17
CA ARG A 74 7.87 0.94 1.46
C ARG A 74 8.05 0.65 2.95
N CYS A 75 7.64 1.58 3.81
CA CYS A 75 7.73 1.44 5.26
C CYS A 75 6.88 0.26 5.78
N ILE A 76 5.62 0.17 5.36
CA ILE A 76 4.70 -0.90 5.78
C ILE A 76 5.26 -2.27 5.37
N VAL A 77 5.74 -2.41 4.13
CA VAL A 77 6.31 -3.67 3.64
C VAL A 77 7.59 -4.02 4.39
N GLY A 78 8.49 -3.05 4.60
CA GLY A 78 9.74 -3.25 5.33
C GLY A 78 9.52 -3.68 6.79
N LEU A 79 8.63 -3.01 7.50
CA LEU A 79 8.25 -3.36 8.88
C LEU A 79 7.62 -4.75 8.94
N THR A 80 6.69 -5.05 8.02
CA THR A 80 6.01 -6.34 7.96
C THR A 80 7.02 -7.47 7.72
N PHE A 81 7.96 -7.28 6.80
CA PHE A 81 9.04 -8.23 6.53
C PHE A 81 9.94 -8.44 7.74
N ALA A 82 10.37 -7.37 8.40
CA ALA A 82 11.18 -7.45 9.62
C ALA A 82 10.45 -8.26 10.72
N HIS A 83 9.16 -7.99 10.94
CA HIS A 83 8.37 -8.76 11.90
C HIS A 83 8.25 -10.24 11.55
N TYR A 84 8.09 -10.58 10.27
CA TYR A 84 8.00 -11.99 9.85
C TYR A 84 9.34 -12.73 9.97
N ILE A 85 10.47 -12.08 9.72
CA ILE A 85 11.82 -12.68 9.87
C ILE A 85 12.20 -12.94 11.32
N ILE A 86 11.79 -12.07 12.23
CA ILE A 86 12.19 -12.17 13.64
C ILE A 86 11.31 -13.17 14.41
N ARG A 87 10.09 -13.44 13.95
CA ARG A 87 9.14 -14.38 14.59
C ARG A 87 9.73 -15.78 14.89
N PRO A 88 10.50 -16.42 14.00
CA PRO A 88 11.15 -17.70 14.30
C PRO A 88 12.17 -17.65 15.44
N PHE A 89 12.84 -16.51 15.65
CA PHE A 89 13.85 -16.33 16.70
C PHE A 89 13.24 -16.00 18.07
N TYR A 90 12.02 -15.44 18.08
CA TYR A 90 11.27 -15.10 19.28
C TYR A 90 9.87 -15.72 19.24
N PRO A 91 9.74 -17.06 19.41
CA PRO A 91 8.48 -17.77 19.22
C PRO A 91 7.42 -17.50 20.30
N THR A 92 7.82 -17.10 21.51
CA THR A 92 6.93 -16.96 22.68
C THR A 92 6.84 -15.54 23.24
N CYS A 93 7.60 -14.59 22.68
CA CYS A 93 7.65 -13.21 23.17
C CYS A 93 7.61 -12.22 22.00
N ASP A 94 7.02 -11.05 22.24
CA ASP A 94 7.08 -9.96 21.28
C ASP A 94 8.55 -9.52 21.10
N PRO A 95 9.03 -9.40 19.85
CA PRO A 95 10.40 -9.01 19.60
C PRO A 95 10.64 -7.57 20.12
N PRO A 96 11.81 -7.29 20.71
CA PRO A 96 12.12 -5.96 21.21
C PRO A 96 12.11 -4.93 20.06
N PRO A 97 11.57 -3.71 20.28
CA PRO A 97 11.33 -2.72 19.22
C PRO A 97 12.60 -2.32 18.48
N TRP A 98 13.74 -2.26 19.19
CA TRP A 98 15.04 -1.95 18.59
C TRP A 98 15.45 -2.95 17.50
N SER A 99 15.13 -4.25 17.65
CA SER A 99 15.51 -5.26 16.66
C SER A 99 14.68 -5.15 15.38
N THR A 100 13.37 -4.93 15.53
CA THR A 100 12.45 -4.73 14.40
C THR A 100 12.72 -3.43 13.65
N GLU A 101 13.02 -2.35 14.38
CA GLU A 101 13.27 -1.03 13.80
C GLU A 101 14.60 -0.97 13.05
N ILE A 102 15.68 -1.57 13.59
CA ILE A 102 16.98 -1.61 12.90
C ILE A 102 16.89 -2.42 11.60
N LEU A 103 16.23 -3.59 11.63
CA LEU A 103 16.05 -4.42 10.44
C LEU A 103 15.15 -3.76 9.39
N ALA A 104 14.05 -3.13 9.81
CA ALA A 104 13.19 -2.38 8.90
C ALA A 104 13.91 -1.15 8.31
N GLY A 105 14.66 -0.40 9.13
CA GLY A 105 15.44 0.76 8.68
C GLY A 105 16.50 0.38 7.65
N LEU A 106 17.20 -0.74 7.85
CA LEU A 106 18.19 -1.24 6.89
C LEU A 106 17.55 -1.63 5.54
N MET A 107 16.38 -2.27 5.57
CA MET A 107 15.65 -2.66 4.36
C MET A 107 15.08 -1.45 3.59
N ILE A 108 14.58 -0.44 4.29
CA ILE A 108 14.01 0.77 3.66
C ILE A 108 15.13 1.65 3.08
N GLY A 109 16.30 1.69 3.74
CA GLY A 109 17.46 2.47 3.32
C GLY A 109 18.27 1.85 2.18
N MET A 110 18.05 0.58 1.84
CA MET A 110 18.72 -0.09 0.73
C MET A 110 18.09 0.35 -0.61
N PRO A 111 18.84 1.03 -1.50
CA PRO A 111 18.35 1.34 -2.84
C PRO A 111 18.45 0.08 -3.70
N LEU A 112 17.36 -0.70 -3.77
CA LEU A 112 17.15 -1.69 -4.83
C LEU A 112 16.62 -1.00 -6.09
#